data_AF-A0A1I1XJX8-F1
#
_entry.id   AF-A0A1I1XJX8-F1
#
_cell.length_a   1.000
_cell.length_b   1.000
_cell.length_c   1.000
_cell.angle_alpha   90.00
_cell.angle_beta   90.00
_cell.angle_gamma   90.00
#
_symmetry.space_group_name_H-M   'P 1'
#
loop_
_entity.id
_entity.type
_entity.pdbx_description
1 polymer ?
#
loop_
_entity_poly.entity_id
_entity_poly.type
_entity_poly.pdbx_seq_one_letter_code
_entity_poly.pdbx_strand_id
1 'polypeptide(L)'
;MTRSGPAVVELAGGPLQVFTDHRGGISTTLGLLGLVVAALVIANRSVRRIGGWRVVRRRLRRESRLTANAFTAPLRGWVRYRRQLRLLGRLLDDPGVWRTGERALRAAYAAAPGRCRPYGVLVGDGADDGLVGVLVAGRDVPEPPPPWIADDRDPRVWWSAYEEWHDLRPAAGLGWEEAEESAAPPVLIAAVGVDGGRAVFLDLAAGAPVTSLDGDERVARPLVQALAAQLDRRLPPGAVTVADGVHPRYAGPSAAQALRDAADWSAGHDEPAFVVCAAPLPDMAGDGPRVLAYGRTHGRARLLTVDRDGLLTVHGTPLRVRATSLPRAVAAAIGSLPPYAPPPQPAAAPPLPYAEATEEPGLAGVSAIAPAARAQLPEAAGAPAVTARQARPSEAESGPLGVSAAASAGTPPSGGGVPGEQPGTEQGRPAAAEPAAASVAPAPRND
;
A
#
# COMPACT_ATOMS: atom_id res chain seq x y z
N MET A 1 100.55 48.70 1.19
CA MET A 1 99.96 49.03 -0.12
C MET A 1 98.58 48.40 -0.23
N THR A 2 97.57 49.27 -0.41
CA THR A 2 96.35 49.12 -1.26
C THR A 2 95.34 48.02 -0.91
N ARG A 3 94.18 48.36 -0.33
CA ARG A 3 92.94 48.99 -0.89
C ARG A 3 91.89 47.91 -1.21
N SER A 4 90.95 47.71 -0.28
CA SER A 4 89.64 47.08 -0.53
C SER A 4 88.55 48.14 -0.36
N GLY A 5 87.72 48.28 -1.38
CA GLY A 5 86.72 49.34 -1.53
C GLY A 5 85.49 49.18 -0.63
N PRO A 6 84.78 50.29 -0.34
CA PRO A 6 83.59 50.27 0.50
C PRO A 6 82.33 49.88 -0.30
N ALA A 7 81.50 49.07 0.36
CA ALA A 7 80.15 48.71 -0.05
C ALA A 7 79.26 49.97 -0.09
N VAL A 8 78.67 50.23 -1.26
CA VAL A 8 77.62 51.22 -1.43
C VAL A 8 76.32 50.58 -0.93
N VAL A 9 75.85 51.06 0.22
CA VAL A 9 74.52 50.76 0.75
C VAL A 9 73.51 51.57 -0.06
N GLU A 10 72.87 50.90 -1.00
CA GLU A 10 71.75 51.43 -1.79
C GLU A 10 70.50 51.47 -0.89
N LEU A 11 70.23 52.63 -0.29
CA LEU A 11 68.98 52.92 0.42
C LEU A 11 67.84 53.08 -0.61
N ALA A 12 67.36 51.94 -1.12
CA ALA A 12 66.14 51.85 -1.91
C ALA A 12 64.93 51.73 -0.98
N GLY A 13 64.00 52.69 -1.07
CA GLY A 13 62.71 52.61 -0.39
C GLY A 13 62.18 53.96 0.10
N GLY A 14 61.91 54.88 -0.82
CA GLY A 14 61.26 56.15 -0.47
C GLY A 14 59.79 55.95 -0.05
N PRO A 15 59.28 56.73 0.92
CA PRO A 15 57.91 56.63 1.47
C PRO A 15 56.78 56.92 0.46
N LEU A 16 57.12 57.29 -0.79
CA LEU A 16 56.17 57.52 -1.87
C LEU A 16 55.80 56.24 -2.66
N GLN A 17 56.58 55.15 -2.55
CA GLN A 17 56.25 53.88 -3.21
C GLN A 17 55.02 53.18 -2.61
N VAL A 18 54.76 53.39 -1.31
CA VAL A 18 53.58 52.85 -0.60
C VAL A 18 52.26 53.44 -1.14
N PHE A 19 52.28 54.70 -1.61
CA PHE A 19 51.07 55.35 -2.14
C PHE A 19 50.72 54.92 -3.56
N THR A 20 51.72 54.53 -4.36
CA THR A 20 51.49 53.99 -5.71
C THR A 20 50.95 52.56 -5.69
N ASP A 21 51.34 51.74 -4.72
CA ASP A 21 50.81 50.37 -4.55
C ASP A 21 49.35 50.34 -4.08
N HIS A 22 48.85 51.39 -3.44
CA HIS A 22 47.46 51.45 -2.96
C HIS A 22 46.48 52.15 -3.92
N ARG A 23 46.96 52.86 -4.96
CA ARG A 23 46.08 53.50 -5.97
C ARG A 23 45.24 52.50 -6.77
N GLY A 24 45.78 51.31 -7.05
CA GLY A 24 45.04 50.22 -7.70
C GLY A 24 43.91 49.65 -6.82
N GLY A 25 44.17 49.51 -5.52
CA GLY A 25 43.17 49.05 -4.55
C GLY A 25 42.06 50.07 -4.30
N ILE A 26 42.40 51.36 -4.22
CA ILE A 26 41.45 52.46 -4.01
C ILE A 26 40.54 52.65 -5.23
N SER A 27 41.08 52.61 -6.44
CA SER A 27 40.26 52.73 -7.67
C SER A 27 39.34 51.52 -7.88
N THR A 28 39.82 50.30 -7.57
CA THR A 28 38.99 49.08 -7.64
C THR A 28 37.87 49.11 -6.61
N THR A 29 38.14 49.54 -5.38
CA THR A 29 37.12 49.65 -4.32
C THR A 29 36.12 50.78 -4.59
N LEU A 30 36.56 51.93 -5.10
CA LEU A 30 35.67 53.01 -5.56
C LEU A 30 34.81 52.58 -6.75
N GLY A 31 35.38 51.86 -7.71
CA GLY A 31 34.65 51.29 -8.83
C GLY A 31 33.59 50.27 -8.38
N LEU A 32 33.96 49.36 -7.48
CA LEU A 32 33.04 48.38 -6.88
C LEU A 32 31.93 49.09 -6.09
N LEU A 33 32.28 50.10 -5.28
CA LEU A 33 31.31 50.87 -4.50
C LEU A 33 30.34 51.62 -5.42
N GLY A 34 30.85 52.26 -6.47
CA GLY A 34 30.04 52.93 -7.50
C GLY A 34 29.08 51.96 -8.19
N LEU A 35 29.55 50.76 -8.54
CA LEU A 35 28.72 49.69 -9.11
C LEU A 35 27.61 49.25 -8.16
N VAL A 36 27.92 49.06 -6.86
CA VAL A 36 26.95 48.70 -5.83
C VAL A 36 25.88 49.80 -5.66
N VAL A 37 26.29 51.06 -5.62
CA VAL A 37 25.36 52.19 -5.53
C VAL A 37 24.48 52.26 -6.77
N ALA A 38 25.04 52.12 -7.97
CA ALA A 38 24.28 52.09 -9.21
C ALA A 38 23.25 50.96 -9.23
N ALA A 39 23.64 49.75 -8.80
CA ALA A 39 22.74 48.60 -8.69
C ALA A 39 21.60 48.86 -7.69
N LEU A 40 21.88 49.47 -6.53
CA LEU A 40 20.87 49.84 -5.54
C LEU A 40 19.89 50.90 -6.07
N VAL A 41 20.38 51.90 -6.81
CA VAL A 41 19.53 52.94 -7.43
C VAL A 41 18.60 52.32 -8.48
N ILE A 42 19.12 51.46 -9.34
CA ILE A 42 18.33 50.73 -10.34
C ILE A 42 17.29 49.84 -9.66
N ALA A 43 17.68 49.09 -8.63
CA ALA A 43 16.76 48.25 -7.85
C ALA A 43 15.64 49.09 -7.21
N ASN A 44 15.98 50.20 -6.56
CA ASN A 44 15.01 51.08 -5.91
C ASN A 44 14.06 51.74 -6.92
N ARG A 45 14.56 52.16 -8.08
CA ARG A 45 13.74 52.73 -9.17
C ARG A 45 12.78 51.69 -9.73
N SER A 46 13.25 50.47 -9.98
CA SER A 46 12.41 49.35 -10.44
C SER A 46 11.35 48.99 -9.42
N VAL A 47 11.72 48.93 -8.13
CA VAL A 47 10.78 48.67 -7.04
C VAL A 47 9.70 49.76 -6.95
N ARG A 48 10.06 51.04 -7.11
CA ARG A 48 9.09 52.15 -7.14
C ARG A 48 8.11 52.03 -8.31
N ARG A 49 8.59 51.63 -9.50
CA ARG A 49 7.73 51.41 -10.68
C ARG A 49 6.72 50.26 -10.50
N ILE A 50 7.06 49.25 -9.71
CA ILE A 50 6.25 48.04 -9.51
C ILE A 50 5.26 48.18 -8.33
N GLY A 51 5.18 49.34 -7.68
CA GLY A 51 4.26 49.57 -6.55
C GLY A 51 4.87 49.33 -5.16
N GLY A 52 6.21 49.31 -5.07
CA GLY A 52 6.95 49.37 -3.81
C GLY A 52 7.51 48.04 -3.30
N TRP A 53 8.40 48.13 -2.31
CA TRP A 53 9.15 46.99 -1.76
C TRP A 53 8.25 45.88 -1.22
N ARG A 54 7.03 46.20 -0.79
CA ARG A 54 6.06 45.20 -0.30
C ARG A 54 5.60 44.25 -1.41
N VAL A 55 5.36 44.75 -2.62
CA VAL A 55 4.91 43.95 -3.76
C VAL A 55 6.03 43.02 -4.23
N VAL A 56 7.25 43.56 -4.40
CA VAL A 56 8.43 42.78 -4.79
C VAL A 56 8.75 41.71 -3.75
N ARG A 57 8.72 42.03 -2.44
CA ARG A 57 8.92 41.02 -1.39
C ARG A 57 7.83 39.95 -1.38
N ARG A 58 6.56 40.31 -1.63
CA ARG A 58 5.46 39.32 -1.75
C ARG A 58 5.66 38.40 -2.93
N ARG A 59 6.06 38.93 -4.09
CA ARG A 59 6.34 38.13 -5.30
C ARG A 59 7.55 37.22 -5.10
N LEU A 60 8.66 37.76 -4.59
CA LEU A 60 9.86 36.98 -4.29
C LEU A 60 9.60 35.89 -3.25
N ARG A 61 8.77 36.18 -2.22
CA ARG A 61 8.34 35.16 -1.24
C ARG A 61 7.48 34.06 -1.87
N ARG A 62 6.63 34.40 -2.85
CA ARG A 62 5.80 33.41 -3.55
C ARG A 62 6.67 32.53 -4.44
N GLU A 63 7.55 33.12 -5.23
CA GLU A 63 8.46 32.41 -6.13
C GLU A 63 9.46 31.56 -5.32
N SER A 64 10.06 32.12 -4.25
CA SER A 64 10.97 31.36 -3.39
C SER A 64 10.28 30.21 -2.66
N ARG A 65 9.00 30.33 -2.30
CA ARG A 65 8.21 29.21 -1.74
C ARG A 65 7.97 28.11 -2.77
N LEU A 66 7.69 28.45 -4.03
CA LEU A 66 7.53 27.46 -5.11
C LEU A 66 8.85 26.73 -5.38
N THR A 67 9.94 27.47 -5.49
CA THR A 67 11.29 26.92 -5.68
C THR A 67 11.73 26.08 -4.48
N ALA A 68 11.55 26.58 -3.26
CA ALA A 68 11.86 25.84 -2.04
C ALA A 68 11.02 24.57 -1.92
N ASN A 69 9.72 24.61 -2.28
CA ASN A 69 8.89 23.41 -2.29
C ASN A 69 9.37 22.40 -3.34
N ALA A 70 9.81 22.85 -4.52
CA ALA A 70 10.39 21.96 -5.54
C ALA A 70 11.69 21.30 -5.07
N PHE A 71 12.59 22.04 -4.42
CA PHE A 71 13.85 21.49 -3.91
C PHE A 71 13.69 20.66 -2.63
N THR A 72 12.69 20.96 -1.79
CA THR A 72 12.45 20.21 -0.54
C THR A 72 11.56 18.99 -0.74
N ALA A 73 10.79 18.89 -1.82
CA ALA A 73 9.94 17.73 -2.09
C ALA A 73 10.72 16.40 -2.11
N PRO A 74 11.87 16.26 -2.78
CA PRO A 74 12.67 15.03 -2.73
C PRO A 74 13.15 14.68 -1.31
N LEU A 75 13.61 15.69 -0.55
CA LEU A 75 14.07 15.49 0.83
C LEU A 75 12.92 15.06 1.75
N ARG A 76 11.74 15.70 1.65
CA ARG A 76 10.55 15.30 2.41
C ARG A 76 10.12 13.87 2.05
N GLY A 77 10.17 13.51 0.78
CA GLY A 77 9.93 12.15 0.30
C GLY A 77 10.88 11.13 0.92
N TRP A 78 12.18 11.43 0.90
CA TRP A 78 13.21 10.58 1.50
C TRP A 78 13.07 10.43 3.01
N VAL A 79 12.86 11.53 3.74
CA VAL A 79 12.64 11.50 5.20
C VAL A 79 11.40 10.68 5.53
N ARG A 80 10.30 10.87 4.80
CA ARG A 80 9.06 10.10 4.95
C ARG A 80 9.31 8.61 4.71
N TYR A 81 9.97 8.25 3.61
CA TYR A 81 10.34 6.87 3.30
C TYR A 81 11.17 6.24 4.43
N ARG A 82 12.18 6.96 4.95
CA ARG A 82 13.01 6.48 6.06
C ARG A 82 12.22 6.28 7.35
N ARG A 83 11.28 7.19 7.68
CA ARG A 83 10.39 7.05 8.83
C ARG A 83 9.49 5.82 8.69
N GLN A 84 8.86 5.65 7.53
CA GLN A 84 7.99 4.51 7.24
C GLN A 84 8.76 3.18 7.25
N LEU A 85 9.98 3.16 6.71
CA LEU A 85 10.83 1.99 6.73
C LEU A 85 11.22 1.59 8.16
N ARG A 86 11.56 2.55 9.02
CA ARG A 86 11.87 2.28 10.43
C ARG A 86 10.64 1.79 11.20
N LEU A 87 9.51 2.44 10.99
CA LEU A 87 8.23 2.06 11.60
C LEU A 87 7.86 0.62 11.20
N LEU A 88 7.78 0.33 9.91
CA LEU A 88 7.46 -1.03 9.43
C LEU A 88 8.51 -2.05 9.88
N GLY A 89 9.79 -1.72 9.80
CA GLY A 89 10.84 -2.63 10.24
C GLY A 89 10.66 -3.06 11.69
N ARG A 90 10.38 -2.11 12.59
CA ARG A 90 10.11 -2.37 14.00
C ARG A 90 8.80 -3.13 14.23
N LEU A 91 7.71 -2.74 13.57
CA LEU A 91 6.40 -3.37 13.76
C LEU A 91 6.33 -4.78 13.17
N LEU A 92 7.01 -5.05 12.05
CA LEU A 92 7.05 -6.38 11.46
C LEU A 92 7.96 -7.34 12.24
N ASP A 93 9.00 -6.81 12.89
CA ASP A 93 9.94 -7.57 13.73
C ASP A 93 9.34 -7.94 15.10
N ASP A 94 8.24 -7.32 15.52
CA ASP A 94 7.57 -7.58 16.80
C ASP A 94 6.45 -8.64 16.65
N PRO A 95 6.60 -9.86 17.21
CA PRO A 95 5.56 -10.88 17.18
C PRO A 95 4.29 -10.50 17.94
N GLY A 96 4.35 -9.54 18.88
CA GLY A 96 3.21 -8.98 19.59
C GLY A 96 2.24 -8.29 18.63
N VAL A 97 2.76 -7.45 17.73
CA VAL A 97 1.96 -6.71 16.72
C VAL A 97 1.12 -7.66 15.87
N TRP A 98 1.70 -8.77 15.40
CA TRP A 98 0.99 -9.77 14.60
C TRP A 98 -0.13 -10.45 15.39
N ARG A 99 0.16 -10.91 16.60
CA ARG A 99 -0.83 -11.60 17.46
C ARG A 99 -1.98 -10.67 17.84
N THR A 100 -1.66 -9.44 18.26
CA THR A 100 -2.65 -8.40 18.56
C THR A 100 -3.53 -8.13 17.35
N GLY A 101 -2.94 -7.95 16.16
CA GLY A 101 -3.69 -7.71 14.93
C GLY A 101 -4.63 -8.86 14.56
N GLU A 102 -4.19 -10.10 14.67
CA GLU A 102 -5.03 -11.27 14.39
C GLU A 102 -6.14 -11.45 15.42
N ARG A 103 -5.85 -11.28 16.72
CA ARG A 103 -6.86 -11.36 17.80
C ARG A 103 -7.94 -10.30 17.66
N ALA A 104 -7.52 -9.04 17.49
CA ALA A 104 -8.41 -7.92 17.26
C ALA A 104 -9.33 -8.18 16.05
N LEU A 105 -8.77 -8.71 14.97
CA LEU A 105 -9.54 -9.01 13.77
C LEU A 105 -10.49 -10.21 13.96
N ARG A 106 -10.07 -11.28 14.63
CA ARG A 106 -10.96 -12.42 15.00
C ARG A 106 -12.12 -11.95 15.87
N ALA A 107 -11.84 -11.15 16.90
CA ALA A 107 -12.87 -10.60 17.78
C ALA A 107 -13.83 -9.67 17.03
N ALA A 108 -13.32 -8.85 16.10
CA ALA A 108 -14.17 -8.05 15.24
C ALA A 108 -15.05 -8.89 14.30
N TYR A 109 -14.57 -10.05 13.81
CA TYR A 109 -15.42 -10.97 13.04
C TYR A 109 -16.55 -11.55 13.87
N ALA A 110 -16.28 -11.94 15.12
CA ALA A 110 -17.31 -12.42 16.03
C ALA A 110 -18.34 -11.33 16.39
N ALA A 111 -17.90 -10.07 16.48
CA ALA A 111 -18.75 -8.93 16.79
C ALA A 111 -19.51 -8.36 15.57
N ALA A 112 -19.01 -8.60 14.34
CA ALA A 112 -19.55 -7.98 13.14
C ALA A 112 -20.87 -8.66 12.70
N PRO A 113 -21.99 -7.91 12.64
CA PRO A 113 -23.22 -8.44 12.07
C PRO A 113 -23.05 -8.71 10.57
N GLY A 114 -23.76 -9.70 10.03
CA GLY A 114 -23.53 -10.23 8.67
C GLY A 114 -23.67 -9.24 7.49
N ARG A 115 -24.02 -7.97 7.72
CA ARG A 115 -24.06 -6.90 6.71
C ARG A 115 -22.78 -6.08 6.61
N CYS A 116 -21.87 -6.21 7.57
CA CYS A 116 -20.53 -5.66 7.52
C CYS A 116 -19.50 -6.79 7.69
N ARG A 117 -18.28 -6.56 7.21
CA ARG A 117 -17.23 -7.55 7.24
C ARG A 117 -15.88 -6.89 7.51
N PRO A 118 -15.22 -7.22 8.64
CA PRO A 118 -13.83 -6.89 8.85
C PRO A 118 -12.97 -7.38 7.68
N TYR A 119 -11.92 -6.64 7.32
CA TYR A 119 -11.05 -7.02 6.20
C TYR A 119 -9.57 -6.67 6.41
N GLY A 120 -9.24 -5.97 7.49
CA GLY A 120 -7.88 -5.55 7.80
C GLY A 120 -7.77 -4.92 9.18
N VAL A 121 -6.55 -4.62 9.58
CA VAL A 121 -6.24 -4.04 10.89
C VAL A 121 -5.10 -3.01 10.77
N LEU A 122 -5.18 -1.97 11.59
CA LEU A 122 -4.24 -0.87 11.77
C LEU A 122 -3.58 -1.07 13.12
N VAL A 123 -2.28 -1.32 13.14
CA VAL A 123 -1.52 -1.50 14.39
C VAL A 123 -0.43 -0.44 14.48
N GLY A 124 -0.47 0.34 15.54
CA GLY A 124 0.56 1.33 15.86
C GLY A 124 1.73 0.74 16.63
N ASP A 125 2.68 1.60 16.99
CA ASP A 125 3.66 1.29 18.02
C ASP A 125 2.95 1.33 19.37
N GLY A 126 2.81 0.20 20.05
CA GLY A 126 1.97 0.05 21.26
C GLY A 126 2.27 1.09 22.34
N ALA A 127 3.49 1.64 22.37
CA ALA A 127 3.91 2.67 23.32
C ALA A 127 3.36 4.08 23.04
N ASP A 128 3.08 4.43 21.77
CA ASP A 128 2.78 5.81 21.38
C ASP A 128 1.28 6.07 21.17
N ASP A 129 0.53 5.07 20.68
CA ASP A 129 -0.87 5.24 20.29
C ASP A 129 -1.85 4.39 21.11
N GLY A 130 -1.40 3.34 21.82
CA GLY A 130 -2.22 2.50 22.70
C GLY A 130 -3.51 1.92 22.07
N LEU A 131 -3.61 1.91 20.73
CA LEU A 131 -4.84 1.62 20.00
C LEU A 131 -4.60 0.67 18.82
N VAL A 132 -5.57 -0.20 18.60
CA VAL A 132 -5.69 -1.10 17.44
C VAL A 132 -6.97 -0.75 16.71
N GLY A 133 -6.87 -0.55 15.39
CA GLY A 133 -8.03 -0.20 14.56
C GLY A 133 -8.39 -1.34 13.63
N VAL A 134 -9.61 -1.85 13.65
CA VAL A 134 -10.10 -2.82 12.67
C VAL A 134 -10.82 -2.10 11.53
N LEU A 135 -10.51 -2.50 10.31
CA LEU A 135 -11.11 -1.98 9.09
C LEU A 135 -12.32 -2.85 8.69
N VAL A 136 -13.49 -2.22 8.55
CA VAL A 136 -14.76 -2.90 8.28
C VAL A 136 -15.35 -2.42 6.95
N ALA A 137 -15.73 -3.35 6.09
CA ALA A 137 -16.41 -3.07 4.83
C ALA A 137 -17.92 -3.31 4.97
N GLY A 138 -18.74 -2.45 4.37
CA GLY A 138 -20.20 -2.56 4.42
C GLY A 138 -20.88 -1.30 3.90
N ARG A 139 -22.13 -1.43 3.43
CA ARG A 139 -22.94 -0.27 3.02
C ARG A 139 -23.43 0.50 4.24
N ASP A 140 -23.92 -0.23 5.25
CA ASP A 140 -24.44 0.30 6.50
C ASP A 140 -23.64 -0.34 7.64
N VAL A 141 -22.51 0.27 8.01
CA VAL A 141 -21.70 -0.20 9.14
C VAL A 141 -22.37 0.28 10.43
N PRO A 142 -22.87 -0.62 11.29
CA PRO A 142 -23.51 -0.24 12.53
C PRO A 142 -22.49 0.26 13.54
N GLU A 143 -22.98 0.91 14.61
CA GLU A 143 -22.18 1.18 15.79
C GLU A 143 -21.66 -0.14 16.36
N PRO A 144 -20.34 -0.24 16.61
CA PRO A 144 -19.78 -1.50 17.06
C PRO A 144 -20.08 -1.75 18.55
N PRO A 145 -20.20 -3.01 18.97
CA PRO A 145 -20.40 -3.32 20.38
C PRO A 145 -19.11 -3.04 21.17
N PRO A 146 -19.20 -2.78 22.49
CA PRO A 146 -18.03 -2.75 23.35
C PRO A 146 -17.17 -4.03 23.17
N PRO A 147 -15.83 -3.92 23.18
CA PRO A 147 -15.02 -2.74 23.55
C PRO A 147 -14.76 -1.75 22.40
N TRP A 148 -15.31 -2.01 21.23
CA TRP A 148 -15.00 -1.24 20.02
C TRP A 148 -15.65 0.15 20.05
N ILE A 149 -14.92 1.13 19.53
CA ILE A 149 -15.37 2.51 19.36
C ILE A 149 -15.21 2.87 17.88
N ALA A 150 -16.28 3.30 17.23
CA ALA A 150 -16.20 3.77 15.85
C ALA A 150 -15.37 5.08 15.76
N ASP A 151 -14.55 5.21 14.73
CA ASP A 151 -13.83 6.46 14.46
C ASP A 151 -14.80 7.58 14.07
N ASP A 152 -14.64 8.76 14.67
CA ASP A 152 -15.49 9.94 14.43
C ASP A 152 -15.51 10.39 12.97
N ARG A 153 -14.44 10.12 12.21
CA ARG A 153 -14.28 10.55 10.81
C ARG A 153 -14.63 9.46 9.82
N ASP A 154 -14.44 8.20 10.18
CA ASP A 154 -14.81 7.06 9.35
C ASP A 154 -15.42 5.92 10.19
N PRO A 155 -16.75 5.76 10.25
CA PRO A 155 -17.40 4.71 11.04
C PRO A 155 -17.04 3.28 10.61
N ARG A 156 -16.29 3.13 9.50
CA ARG A 156 -15.72 1.88 9.02
C ARG A 156 -14.41 1.49 9.71
N VAL A 157 -13.89 2.33 10.60
CA VAL A 157 -12.71 2.04 11.41
C VAL A 157 -13.17 1.90 12.86
N TRP A 158 -12.94 0.73 13.44
CA TRP A 158 -13.31 0.42 14.82
C TRP A 158 -12.04 0.36 15.68
N TRP A 159 -11.92 1.22 16.66
CA TRP A 159 -10.79 1.30 17.59
C TRP A 159 -11.07 0.54 18.88
N SER A 160 -10.05 -0.09 19.44
CA SER A 160 -10.03 -0.59 20.81
C SER A 160 -8.60 -0.44 21.37
N ALA A 161 -8.46 -0.52 22.70
CA ALA A 161 -7.17 -0.43 23.38
C ALA A 161 -6.22 -1.55 22.94
N TYR A 162 -4.93 -1.23 22.79
CA TYR A 162 -3.93 -2.20 22.37
C TYR A 162 -3.71 -3.29 23.43
N GLU A 163 -3.69 -2.88 24.70
CA GLU A 163 -3.47 -3.75 25.86
C GLU A 163 -4.54 -4.84 25.95
N GLU A 164 -5.77 -4.52 25.57
CA GLU A 164 -6.91 -5.44 25.54
C GLU A 164 -6.66 -6.65 24.64
N TRP A 165 -5.83 -6.53 23.61
CA TRP A 165 -5.52 -7.62 22.68
C TRP A 165 -4.12 -8.20 22.88
N HIS A 166 -3.19 -7.39 23.39
CA HIS A 166 -1.81 -7.78 23.63
C HIS A 166 -1.69 -8.69 24.85
N ASP A 167 -2.30 -8.30 25.97
CA ASP A 167 -2.12 -8.94 27.28
C ASP A 167 -3.11 -10.08 27.55
N LEU A 168 -3.94 -10.44 26.56
CA LEU A 168 -4.68 -11.69 26.57
C LEU A 168 -3.68 -12.85 26.59
N ARG A 169 -3.31 -13.26 27.81
CA ARG A 169 -3.12 -14.67 28.12
C ARG A 169 -4.43 -15.36 27.74
N PRO A 170 -4.40 -16.61 27.24
CA PRO A 170 -5.62 -17.39 27.16
C PRO A 170 -6.18 -17.48 28.59
N ALA A 171 -7.13 -16.61 28.90
CA ALA A 171 -7.61 -16.39 30.25
C ALA A 171 -8.93 -17.14 30.36
N ALA A 172 -8.83 -18.34 30.92
CA ALA A 172 -9.96 -19.12 31.39
C ALA A 172 -10.96 -18.19 32.10
N GLY A 173 -12.16 -18.02 31.53
CA GLY A 173 -13.30 -17.42 32.23
C GLY A 173 -13.73 -16.00 31.84
N LEU A 174 -13.16 -15.39 30.79
CA LEU A 174 -13.94 -14.39 30.04
C LEU A 174 -14.76 -15.20 29.03
N GLY A 175 -16.09 -15.12 29.07
CA GLY A 175 -17.01 -15.94 28.26
C GLY A 175 -16.90 -15.81 26.72
N TRP A 176 -15.77 -15.34 26.21
CA TRP A 176 -15.36 -15.49 24.81
C TRP A 176 -14.80 -16.90 24.50
N GLU A 177 -14.45 -17.72 25.50
CA GLU A 177 -14.01 -19.11 25.25
C GLU A 177 -15.12 -19.96 24.59
N GLU A 178 -16.39 -19.72 24.94
CA GLU A 178 -17.55 -20.36 24.29
C GLU A 178 -17.84 -19.76 22.89
N ALA A 179 -17.40 -18.53 22.62
CA ALA A 179 -17.52 -17.89 21.30
C ALA A 179 -16.36 -18.28 20.36
N GLU A 180 -15.19 -18.61 20.91
CA GLU A 180 -14.03 -19.11 20.17
C GLU A 180 -14.26 -20.54 19.66
N GLU A 181 -15.11 -21.32 20.34
CA GLU A 181 -15.57 -22.65 19.92
C GLU A 181 -16.55 -22.58 18.71
N SER A 182 -17.05 -21.39 18.39
CA SER A 182 -17.93 -21.14 17.24
C SER A 182 -17.12 -20.77 16.00
N ALA A 183 -16.60 -21.78 15.28
CA ALA A 183 -16.12 -21.75 13.89
C ALA A 183 -15.66 -20.38 13.34
N ALA A 184 -14.78 -19.67 14.06
CA ALA A 184 -14.34 -18.35 13.65
C ALA A 184 -13.58 -18.47 12.32
N PRO A 185 -13.84 -17.59 11.35
CA PRO A 185 -13.19 -17.70 10.04
C PRO A 185 -11.67 -17.62 10.20
N PRO A 186 -10.89 -18.35 9.38
CA PRO A 186 -9.44 -18.25 9.42
C PRO A 186 -9.04 -16.81 9.11
N VAL A 187 -8.22 -16.22 9.98
CA VAL A 187 -7.68 -14.87 9.84
C VAL A 187 -6.21 -14.97 9.47
N LEU A 188 -5.84 -14.52 8.27
CA LEU A 188 -4.44 -14.49 7.84
C LEU A 188 -4.07 -13.08 7.40
N ILE A 189 -3.42 -12.35 8.30
CA ILE A 189 -3.02 -10.98 8.03
C ILE A 189 -1.68 -10.92 7.28
N ALA A 190 -1.57 -9.97 6.34
CA ALA A 190 -0.33 -9.59 5.67
C ALA A 190 -0.20 -8.07 5.64
N ALA A 191 0.97 -7.54 5.95
CA ALA A 191 1.23 -6.11 5.93
C ALA A 191 1.25 -5.59 4.48
N VAL A 192 0.57 -4.48 4.24
CA VAL A 192 0.47 -3.83 2.93
C VAL A 192 1.08 -2.42 2.89
N GLY A 193 1.42 -1.85 4.05
CA GLY A 193 2.16 -0.58 4.14
C GLY A 193 1.82 0.22 5.39
N VAL A 194 1.90 1.55 5.29
CA VAL A 194 1.65 2.48 6.41
C VAL A 194 0.55 3.47 6.06
N ASP A 195 -0.36 3.70 7.01
CA ASP A 195 -1.28 4.83 7.03
C ASP A 195 -1.33 5.47 8.41
N GLY A 196 -1.38 6.80 8.49
CA GLY A 196 -1.50 7.52 9.77
C GLY A 196 -0.45 7.19 10.84
N GLY A 197 0.73 6.66 10.49
CA GLY A 197 1.75 6.22 11.46
C GLY A 197 1.55 4.80 12.00
N ARG A 198 0.61 4.04 11.43
CA ARG A 198 0.31 2.64 11.78
C ARG A 198 0.65 1.71 10.62
N ALA A 199 1.08 0.50 10.93
CA ALA A 199 1.16 -0.56 9.93
C ALA A 199 -0.27 -1.00 9.57
N VAL A 200 -0.54 -1.13 8.28
CA VAL A 200 -1.81 -1.63 7.76
C VAL A 200 -1.60 -3.07 7.35
N PHE A 201 -2.42 -3.96 7.90
CA PHE A 201 -2.50 -5.36 7.51
C PHE A 201 -3.85 -5.65 6.87
N LEU A 202 -3.85 -6.46 5.81
CA LEU A 202 -5.07 -6.98 5.20
C LEU A 202 -5.23 -8.45 5.55
N ASP A 203 -6.48 -8.86 5.78
CA ASP A 203 -6.83 -10.27 5.90
C ASP A 203 -6.95 -10.88 4.50
N LEU A 204 -5.96 -11.69 4.14
CA LEU A 204 -5.92 -12.39 2.87
C LEU A 204 -6.76 -13.68 2.89
N ALA A 205 -7.11 -14.17 4.07
CA ALA A 205 -8.03 -15.30 4.24
C ALA A 205 -9.51 -14.87 4.14
N ALA A 206 -9.80 -13.57 4.04
CA ALA A 206 -11.16 -13.08 3.92
C ALA A 206 -11.55 -12.55 2.53
N GLY A 207 -12.84 -12.60 2.24
CA GLY A 207 -13.44 -12.01 1.06
C GLY A 207 -13.29 -12.87 -0.19
N ALA A 208 -12.82 -12.25 -1.28
CA ALA A 208 -12.63 -12.92 -2.56
C ALA A 208 -11.46 -13.93 -2.50
N PRO A 209 -11.54 -15.07 -3.21
CA PRO A 209 -10.44 -16.04 -3.27
C PRO A 209 -9.22 -15.50 -4.02
N VAL A 210 -9.43 -14.53 -4.92
CA VAL A 210 -8.35 -13.86 -5.67
C VAL A 210 -8.11 -12.46 -5.09
N THR A 211 -6.86 -12.14 -4.80
CA THR A 211 -6.38 -10.77 -4.55
C THR A 211 -5.46 -10.37 -5.69
N SER A 212 -5.88 -9.40 -6.50
CA SER A 212 -5.12 -8.89 -7.64
C SER A 212 -4.42 -7.60 -7.27
N LEU A 213 -3.14 -7.49 -7.57
CA LEU A 213 -2.35 -6.27 -7.44
C LEU A 213 -1.92 -5.77 -8.82
N ASP A 214 -2.47 -4.64 -9.21
CA ASP A 214 -2.21 -3.97 -10.49
C ASP A 214 -1.58 -2.58 -10.28
N GLY A 215 -1.10 -1.95 -11.36
CA GLY A 215 -0.56 -0.58 -11.35
C GLY A 215 0.86 -0.46 -11.87
N ASP A 216 1.63 0.50 -11.34
CA ASP A 216 3.01 0.75 -11.79
C ASP A 216 3.89 -0.47 -11.51
N GLU A 217 4.42 -1.11 -12.56
CA GLU A 217 5.20 -2.34 -12.46
C GLU A 217 6.39 -2.23 -11.50
N ARG A 218 7.03 -1.06 -11.40
CA ARG A 218 8.20 -0.85 -10.54
C ARG A 218 7.85 -0.92 -9.05
N VAL A 219 6.57 -0.74 -8.72
CA VAL A 219 6.06 -0.80 -7.35
C VAL A 219 5.23 -2.06 -7.12
N ALA A 220 4.33 -2.39 -8.03
CA ALA A 220 3.41 -3.52 -7.93
C ALA A 220 4.17 -4.85 -7.83
N ARG A 221 5.17 -5.10 -8.67
CA ARG A 221 5.90 -6.37 -8.66
C ARG A 221 6.65 -6.60 -7.33
N PRO A 222 7.47 -5.66 -6.81
CA PRO A 222 8.08 -5.80 -5.48
C PRO A 222 7.06 -5.97 -4.34
N LEU A 223 5.87 -5.36 -4.44
CA LEU A 223 4.82 -5.52 -3.44
C LEU A 223 4.20 -6.92 -3.46
N VAL A 224 3.90 -7.49 -4.62
CA VAL A 224 3.48 -8.90 -4.71
C VAL A 224 4.53 -9.81 -4.11
N GLN A 225 5.80 -9.59 -4.43
CA GLN A 225 6.91 -10.38 -3.89
C GLN A 225 7.03 -10.23 -2.36
N ALA A 226 6.81 -9.04 -1.82
CA ALA A 226 6.81 -8.81 -0.37
C ALA A 226 5.63 -9.48 0.34
N LEU A 227 4.45 -9.51 -0.29
CA LEU A 227 3.30 -10.25 0.24
C LEU A 227 3.51 -11.76 0.16
N ALA A 228 4.05 -12.26 -0.96
CA ALA A 228 4.41 -13.65 -1.13
C ALA A 228 5.43 -14.11 -0.08
N ALA A 229 6.47 -13.32 0.17
CA ALA A 229 7.47 -13.62 1.20
C ALA A 229 6.85 -13.69 2.60
N GLN A 230 5.95 -12.77 2.95
CA GLN A 230 5.23 -12.84 4.22
C GLN A 230 4.42 -14.13 4.34
N LEU A 231 3.67 -14.51 3.29
CA LEU A 231 2.90 -15.75 3.28
C LEU A 231 3.79 -16.99 3.41
N ASP A 232 4.82 -17.09 2.58
CA ASP A 232 5.76 -18.21 2.54
C ASP A 232 6.49 -18.41 3.87
N ARG A 233 6.84 -17.31 4.54
CA ARG A 233 7.49 -17.37 5.85
C ARG A 233 6.54 -17.80 6.97
N ARG A 234 5.30 -17.34 6.93
CA ARG A 234 4.35 -17.51 8.03
C ARG A 234 3.59 -18.82 7.94
N LEU A 235 3.24 -19.28 6.75
CA LEU A 235 2.49 -20.52 6.54
C LEU A 235 3.42 -21.75 6.58
N PRO A 236 2.86 -22.95 6.80
CA PRO A 236 3.63 -24.18 6.73
C PRO A 236 4.31 -24.37 5.36
N PRO A 237 5.46 -25.07 5.30
CA PRO A 237 6.12 -25.39 4.03
C PRO A 237 5.17 -26.08 3.05
N GLY A 238 5.15 -25.60 1.80
CA GLY A 238 4.27 -26.12 0.75
C GLY A 238 2.89 -25.45 0.67
N ALA A 239 2.48 -24.69 1.68
CA ALA A 239 1.22 -23.93 1.66
C ALA A 239 1.22 -22.81 0.61
N VAL A 240 2.41 -22.33 0.21
CA VAL A 240 2.56 -21.26 -0.78
C VAL A 240 3.30 -21.79 -2.00
N THR A 241 2.64 -21.73 -3.16
CA THR A 241 3.26 -22.06 -4.44
C THR A 241 3.40 -20.80 -5.28
N VAL A 242 4.64 -20.44 -5.62
CA VAL A 242 4.93 -19.32 -6.54
C VAL A 242 5.00 -19.87 -7.95
N ALA A 243 4.22 -19.33 -8.88
CA ALA A 243 4.24 -19.70 -10.28
C ALA A 243 5.32 -18.92 -11.05
N ASP A 244 5.63 -19.39 -12.26
CA ASP A 244 6.43 -18.64 -13.23
C ASP A 244 5.87 -17.22 -13.50
N GLY A 245 6.74 -16.29 -13.83
CA GLY A 245 6.41 -14.90 -14.19
C GLY A 245 6.33 -13.91 -13.02
N VAL A 246 6.25 -14.39 -11.77
CA VAL A 246 6.20 -13.52 -10.57
C VAL A 246 7.57 -12.88 -10.30
N HIS A 247 8.64 -13.68 -10.36
CA HIS A 247 10.01 -13.23 -10.15
C HIS A 247 10.90 -13.62 -11.33
N PRO A 248 11.64 -12.67 -11.94
CA PRO A 248 12.36 -12.92 -13.20
C PRO A 248 13.50 -13.95 -13.10
N ARG A 249 13.91 -14.32 -11.89
CA ARG A 249 14.96 -15.33 -11.65
C ARG A 249 14.44 -16.62 -11.02
N TYR A 250 13.12 -16.79 -10.95
CA TYR A 250 12.51 -17.97 -10.35
C TYR A 250 11.70 -18.70 -11.42
N ALA A 251 12.19 -19.87 -11.84
CA ALA A 251 11.49 -20.75 -12.77
C ALA A 251 10.51 -21.64 -11.99
N GLY A 252 9.37 -21.08 -11.61
CA GLY A 252 8.30 -21.80 -10.93
C GLY A 252 7.48 -22.70 -11.86
N PRO A 253 6.56 -23.53 -11.31
CA PRO A 253 5.55 -24.22 -12.11
C PRO A 253 4.66 -23.22 -12.87
N SER A 254 3.97 -23.71 -13.91
CA SER A 254 2.92 -22.92 -14.57
C SER A 254 1.81 -22.57 -13.57
N ALA A 255 1.08 -21.45 -13.78
CA ALA A 255 -0.01 -21.05 -12.89
C ALA A 255 -1.09 -22.15 -12.74
N ALA A 256 -1.41 -22.87 -13.81
CA ALA A 256 -2.36 -23.98 -13.78
C ALA A 256 -1.86 -25.18 -12.96
N GLN A 257 -0.55 -25.45 -12.99
CA GLN A 257 0.05 -26.49 -12.15
C GLN A 257 0.10 -26.05 -10.68
N ALA A 258 0.53 -24.82 -10.40
CA ALA A 258 0.54 -24.27 -9.04
C ALA A 258 -0.85 -24.32 -8.37
N LEU A 259 -1.92 -24.05 -9.13
CA LEU A 259 -3.29 -24.16 -8.65
C LEU A 259 -3.71 -25.60 -8.32
N ARG A 260 -3.28 -26.59 -9.12
CA ARG A 260 -3.54 -28.00 -8.80
C ARG A 260 -2.77 -28.42 -7.56
N ASP A 261 -1.48 -28.13 -7.52
CA ASP A 261 -0.61 -28.50 -6.39
C ASP A 261 -1.12 -27.86 -5.07
N ALA A 262 -1.58 -26.61 -5.11
CA ALA A 262 -2.18 -25.95 -3.96
C ALA A 262 -3.56 -26.52 -3.57
N ALA A 263 -4.38 -26.94 -4.53
CA ALA A 263 -5.65 -27.60 -4.25
C ALA A 263 -5.44 -28.98 -3.60
N ASP A 264 -4.47 -29.75 -4.11
CA ASP A 264 -4.08 -31.05 -3.54
C ASP A 264 -3.52 -30.87 -2.12
N TRP A 265 -2.73 -29.82 -1.87
CA TRP A 265 -2.23 -29.48 -0.54
C TRP A 265 -3.38 -29.13 0.42
N SER A 266 -4.31 -28.26 0.00
CA SER A 266 -5.48 -27.87 0.80
C SER A 266 -6.43 -29.03 1.12
N ALA A 267 -6.47 -30.08 0.31
CA ALA A 267 -7.30 -31.25 0.60
C ALA A 267 -6.82 -32.04 1.84
N GLY A 268 -5.56 -31.85 2.26
CA GLY A 268 -4.97 -32.54 3.41
C GLY A 268 -4.63 -31.65 4.61
N HIS A 269 -4.93 -30.35 4.56
CA HIS A 269 -4.54 -29.36 5.56
C HIS A 269 -5.66 -28.35 5.82
N ASP A 270 -5.80 -27.92 7.06
CA ASP A 270 -6.83 -26.94 7.46
C ASP A 270 -6.36 -25.49 7.26
N GLU A 271 -5.06 -25.26 7.07
CA GLU A 271 -4.52 -23.95 6.76
C GLU A 271 -4.82 -23.53 5.31
N PRO A 272 -4.88 -22.21 5.04
CA PRO A 272 -5.12 -21.73 3.68
C PRO A 272 -3.89 -21.94 2.79
N ALA A 273 -4.08 -22.60 1.64
CA ALA A 273 -3.08 -22.61 0.56
C ALA A 273 -3.16 -21.35 -0.30
N PHE A 274 -2.00 -20.90 -0.77
CA PHE A 274 -1.86 -19.74 -1.65
C PHE A 274 -1.09 -20.08 -2.92
N VAL A 275 -1.59 -19.57 -4.04
CA VAL A 275 -0.84 -19.47 -5.28
C VAL A 275 -0.47 -18.02 -5.51
N VAL A 276 0.79 -17.77 -5.85
CA VAL A 276 1.25 -16.45 -6.29
C VAL A 276 1.57 -16.55 -7.78
N CYS A 277 0.88 -15.80 -8.64
CA CYS A 277 1.04 -15.91 -10.09
C CYS A 277 0.96 -14.56 -10.81
N ALA A 278 1.49 -14.48 -12.02
CA ALA A 278 1.21 -13.37 -12.93
C ALA A 278 -0.12 -13.60 -13.67
N ALA A 279 -0.88 -12.54 -13.91
CA ALA A 279 -2.08 -12.57 -14.73
C ALA A 279 -1.72 -12.85 -16.22
N PRO A 280 -2.65 -13.45 -17.01
CA PRO A 280 -4.02 -13.83 -16.66
C PRO A 280 -4.11 -15.12 -15.83
N LEU A 281 -5.14 -15.22 -14.98
CA LEU A 281 -5.42 -16.46 -14.25
C LEU A 281 -6.24 -17.44 -15.11
N PRO A 282 -6.07 -18.75 -14.89
CA PRO A 282 -7.07 -19.74 -15.28
C PRO A 282 -8.42 -19.46 -14.59
N ASP A 283 -9.51 -19.97 -15.16
CA ASP A 283 -10.81 -19.92 -14.49
C ASP A 283 -10.77 -20.68 -13.16
N MET A 284 -11.16 -19.98 -12.09
CA MET A 284 -11.19 -20.49 -10.73
C MET A 284 -12.62 -20.87 -10.37
N ALA A 285 -12.85 -22.14 -10.02
CA ALA A 285 -14.13 -22.61 -9.50
C ALA A 285 -14.11 -22.67 -7.96
N GLY A 286 -15.08 -22.02 -7.31
CA GLY A 286 -15.46 -22.30 -5.92
C GLY A 286 -14.40 -22.07 -4.82
N ASP A 287 -14.55 -22.84 -3.73
CA ASP A 287 -13.77 -22.82 -2.48
C ASP A 287 -12.39 -23.51 -2.64
N GLY A 288 -11.61 -23.05 -3.61
CA GLY A 288 -10.26 -23.54 -3.89
C GLY A 288 -9.14 -22.75 -3.19
N PRO A 289 -7.87 -23.00 -3.57
CA PRO A 289 -6.73 -22.26 -3.03
C PRO A 289 -6.89 -20.76 -3.29
N ARG A 290 -6.34 -19.95 -2.38
CA ARG A 290 -6.34 -18.50 -2.52
C ARG A 290 -5.27 -18.08 -3.51
N VAL A 291 -5.51 -16.98 -4.22
CA VAL A 291 -4.56 -16.51 -5.24
C VAL A 291 -4.16 -15.07 -5.00
N LEU A 292 -2.86 -14.83 -4.97
CA LEU A 292 -2.25 -13.50 -5.05
C LEU A 292 -1.74 -13.29 -6.47
N ALA A 293 -2.44 -12.46 -7.24
CA ALA A 293 -2.17 -12.25 -8.65
C ALA A 293 -1.43 -10.93 -8.89
N TYR A 294 -0.33 -10.98 -9.62
CA TYR A 294 0.34 -9.81 -10.18
C TYR A 294 -0.29 -9.44 -11.52
N GLY A 295 -0.87 -8.24 -11.61
CA GLY A 295 -1.61 -7.75 -12.76
C GLY A 295 -3.12 -7.86 -12.60
N ARG A 296 -3.86 -7.24 -13.52
CA ARG A 296 -5.31 -7.12 -13.45
C ARG A 296 -6.02 -8.45 -13.70
N THR A 297 -7.01 -8.74 -12.86
CA THR A 297 -7.83 -9.95 -12.97
C THR A 297 -9.31 -9.60 -13.07
N HIS A 298 -10.13 -10.55 -13.52
CA HIS A 298 -11.57 -10.41 -13.66
C HIS A 298 -12.31 -11.41 -12.75
N GLY A 299 -13.59 -11.17 -12.50
CA GLY A 299 -14.42 -12.04 -11.66
C GLY A 299 -14.39 -11.68 -10.17
N ARG A 300 -14.49 -12.69 -9.30
CA ARG A 300 -14.54 -12.53 -7.84
C ARG A 300 -13.13 -12.29 -7.29
N ALA A 301 -12.64 -11.06 -7.44
CA ALA A 301 -11.33 -10.63 -6.99
C ALA A 301 -11.39 -9.38 -6.08
N ARG A 302 -10.56 -9.35 -5.04
CA ARG A 302 -10.20 -8.12 -4.32
C ARG A 302 -9.15 -7.40 -5.15
N LEU A 303 -9.48 -6.20 -5.62
CA LEU A 303 -8.57 -5.42 -6.47
C LEU A 303 -7.76 -4.45 -5.61
N LEU A 304 -6.45 -4.52 -5.77
CA LEU A 304 -5.47 -3.61 -5.21
C LEU A 304 -4.77 -2.89 -6.36
N THR A 305 -4.68 -1.56 -6.31
CA THR A 305 -3.92 -0.80 -7.31
C THR A 305 -2.88 0.07 -6.67
N VAL A 306 -1.66 0.06 -7.19
CA VAL A 306 -0.58 0.92 -6.69
C VAL A 306 -0.13 1.90 -7.76
N ASP A 307 -0.03 3.17 -7.39
CA ASP A 307 0.51 4.19 -8.28
C ASP A 307 2.04 4.24 -8.26
N ARG A 308 2.62 5.07 -9.14
CA ARG A 308 4.07 5.29 -9.23
C ARG A 308 4.70 5.87 -7.96
N ASP A 309 3.91 6.55 -7.13
CA ASP A 309 4.35 7.15 -5.87
C ASP A 309 4.24 6.15 -4.70
N GLY A 310 3.77 4.93 -5.01
CA GLY A 310 3.55 3.80 -4.12
C GLY A 310 2.42 3.99 -3.13
N LEU A 311 1.39 4.74 -3.53
CA LEU A 311 0.10 4.74 -2.86
C LEU A 311 -0.73 3.54 -3.36
N LEU A 312 -0.91 2.57 -2.48
CA LEU A 312 -1.76 1.41 -2.66
C LEU A 312 -3.20 1.79 -2.30
N THR A 313 -4.13 1.51 -3.20
CA THR A 313 -5.58 1.67 -2.99
C THR A 313 -6.24 0.30 -2.96
N VAL A 314 -7.11 0.07 -1.98
CA VAL A 314 -7.93 -1.14 -1.90
C VAL A 314 -9.32 -0.81 -2.44
N HIS A 315 -9.68 -1.39 -3.59
CA HIS A 315 -10.95 -1.07 -4.21
C HIS A 315 -12.14 -1.58 -3.40
N GLY A 316 -13.22 -0.79 -3.40
CA GLY A 316 -14.41 -1.06 -2.61
C GLY A 316 -14.31 -0.58 -1.16
N THR A 317 -13.20 0.06 -0.77
CA THR A 317 -13.01 0.63 0.58
C THR A 317 -12.36 2.03 0.48
N PRO A 318 -12.42 2.86 1.53
CA PRO A 318 -11.72 4.14 1.55
C PRO A 318 -10.20 4.02 1.78
N LEU A 319 -9.69 2.79 1.99
CA LEU A 319 -8.32 2.55 2.42
C LEU A 319 -7.30 2.92 1.34
N ARG A 320 -6.37 3.80 1.72
CA ARG A 320 -5.20 4.19 0.94
C ARG A 320 -3.95 4.10 1.79
N VAL A 321 -2.97 3.32 1.33
CA VAL A 321 -1.80 2.95 2.13
C VAL A 321 -0.53 3.30 1.37
N ARG A 322 0.48 3.84 2.06
CA ARG A 322 1.80 4.02 1.45
C ARG A 322 2.61 2.74 1.59
N ALA A 323 2.92 2.12 0.45
CA ALA A 323 3.51 0.80 0.38
C ALA A 323 4.99 0.81 -0.05
N THR A 324 5.56 1.94 -0.48
CA THR A 324 6.94 2.05 -1.00
C THR A 324 8.03 1.44 -0.12
N SER A 325 7.87 1.50 1.21
CA SER A 325 8.85 1.00 2.18
C SER A 325 8.65 -0.48 2.51
N LEU A 326 7.51 -1.08 2.16
CA LEU A 326 7.14 -2.44 2.55
C LEU A 326 8.15 -3.49 2.06
N PRO A 327 8.56 -3.54 0.78
CA PRO A 327 9.45 -4.62 0.32
C PRO A 327 10.77 -4.67 1.08
N ARG A 328 11.34 -3.49 1.38
CA ARG A 328 12.59 -3.38 2.14
C ARG A 328 12.40 -3.69 3.63
N ALA A 329 11.26 -3.31 4.20
CA ALA A 329 10.94 -3.64 5.59
C ALA A 329 10.74 -5.15 5.77
N VAL A 330 9.97 -5.78 4.88
CA VAL A 330 9.76 -7.24 4.86
C VAL A 330 11.08 -7.96 4.68
N ALA A 331 11.92 -7.57 3.72
CA ALA A 331 13.23 -8.19 3.52
C ALA A 331 14.12 -8.14 4.78
N ALA A 332 13.99 -7.11 5.60
CA ALA A 332 14.73 -6.99 6.86
C ALA A 332 14.11 -7.83 8.00
N ALA A 333 12.79 -7.95 8.06
CA ALA A 333 12.04 -8.65 9.12
C ALA A 333 11.69 -10.10 8.77
N ILE A 334 11.98 -10.58 7.56
CA ILE A 334 11.52 -11.90 7.09
C ILE A 334 11.97 -13.04 8.01
N GLY A 335 13.16 -12.94 8.61
CA GLY A 335 13.67 -13.96 9.53
C GLY A 335 12.87 -14.05 10.83
N SER A 336 12.29 -12.96 11.30
CA SER A 336 11.61 -12.82 12.60
C SER A 336 10.09 -12.86 12.52
N LEU A 337 9.49 -12.93 11.31
CA LEU A 337 8.04 -13.03 11.19
C LEU A 337 7.52 -14.27 11.94
N PRO A 338 6.49 -14.13 12.78
CA PRO A 338 5.95 -15.24 13.52
C PRO A 338 5.15 -16.18 12.61
N PRO A 339 5.19 -17.50 12.85
CA PRO A 339 4.37 -18.44 12.12
C PRO A 339 2.88 -18.12 12.28
N TYR A 340 2.08 -18.53 11.30
CA TYR A 340 0.64 -18.49 11.37
C TYR A 340 0.15 -19.48 12.44
N ALA A 341 -0.73 -19.02 13.32
CA ALA A 341 -1.41 -19.87 14.30
C ALA A 341 -2.86 -20.06 13.82
N PRO A 342 -3.24 -21.27 13.35
CA PRO A 342 -4.63 -21.56 13.03
C PRO A 342 -5.50 -21.40 14.29
N PRO A 343 -6.81 -21.09 14.13
CA PRO A 343 -7.72 -21.13 15.26
C PRO A 343 -7.70 -22.53 15.88
N PRO A 344 -7.81 -22.65 17.22
CA PRO A 344 -7.94 -23.96 17.85
C PRO A 344 -9.16 -24.67 17.24
N GLN A 345 -8.95 -25.86 16.70
CA GLN A 345 -10.08 -26.66 16.22
C GLN A 345 -10.93 -27.05 17.43
N PRO A 346 -12.27 -27.02 17.31
CA PRO A 346 -13.13 -27.59 18.33
C PRO A 346 -12.69 -29.05 18.49
N ALA A 347 -12.25 -29.42 19.70
CA ALA A 347 -11.82 -30.77 19.98
C ALA A 347 -12.94 -31.70 19.52
N ALA A 348 -12.64 -32.63 18.60
CA ALA A 348 -13.60 -33.64 18.19
C ALA A 348 -14.16 -34.25 19.48
N ALA A 349 -15.47 -34.05 19.71
CA ALA A 349 -16.11 -34.53 20.92
C ALA A 349 -15.70 -36.00 21.09
N PRO A 350 -15.20 -36.41 22.27
CA PRO A 350 -14.83 -37.80 22.48
C PRO A 350 -16.02 -38.64 22.04
N PRO A 351 -15.80 -39.69 21.23
CA PRO A 351 -16.90 -40.54 20.77
C PRO A 351 -17.68 -40.90 22.01
N LEU A 352 -18.95 -40.47 22.06
CA LEU A 352 -19.82 -40.82 23.16
C LEU A 352 -19.67 -42.34 23.33
N PRO A 353 -19.30 -42.84 24.53
CA PRO A 353 -19.32 -44.27 24.74
C PRO A 353 -20.71 -44.71 24.32
N TYR A 354 -20.77 -45.57 23.30
CA TYR A 354 -22.00 -46.24 22.93
C TYR A 354 -22.56 -46.75 24.25
N ALA A 355 -23.67 -46.16 24.68
CA ALA A 355 -24.47 -46.75 25.74
C ALA A 355 -24.82 -48.11 25.15
N GLU A 356 -24.14 -49.16 25.64
CA GLU A 356 -24.55 -50.53 25.42
C GLU A 356 -26.02 -50.53 25.78
N ALA A 357 -26.86 -50.66 24.75
CA ALA A 357 -28.27 -50.83 24.93
C ALA A 357 -28.41 -52.07 25.78
N THR A 358 -28.71 -51.88 27.06
CA THR A 358 -29.11 -52.94 27.97
C THR A 358 -30.26 -53.67 27.28
N GLU A 359 -29.97 -54.86 26.77
CA GLU A 359 -30.96 -55.81 26.29
C GLU A 359 -31.88 -56.15 27.48
N GLU A 360 -33.03 -55.49 27.57
CA GLU A 360 -34.15 -56.03 28.33
C GLU A 360 -34.77 -57.17 27.51
N PRO A 361 -34.84 -58.40 28.04
CA PRO A 361 -35.50 -59.50 27.37
C PRO A 361 -36.99 -59.47 27.75
N GLY A 362 -37.88 -59.20 26.79
CA GLY A 362 -39.30 -59.45 27.04
C GLY A 362 -40.28 -58.96 26.00
N LEU A 363 -40.92 -59.94 25.34
CA LEU A 363 -42.28 -59.91 24.77
C LEU A 363 -42.48 -59.29 23.38
N ALA A 364 -42.28 -60.16 22.39
CA ALA A 364 -43.22 -60.52 21.33
C ALA A 364 -44.29 -59.48 20.93
N GLY A 365 -44.27 -59.06 19.66
CA GLY A 365 -45.43 -58.42 19.06
C GLY A 365 -45.27 -57.83 17.65
N VAL A 366 -45.42 -58.68 16.64
CA VAL A 366 -46.20 -58.39 15.41
C VAL A 366 -45.64 -57.43 14.33
N SER A 367 -45.58 -58.00 13.11
CA SER A 367 -45.74 -57.41 11.76
C SER A 367 -44.60 -56.67 11.04
N ALA A 368 -43.96 -57.43 10.15
CA ALA A 368 -44.01 -57.31 8.68
C ALA A 368 -44.25 -55.92 8.04
N ILE A 369 -43.35 -55.50 7.13
CA ILE A 369 -43.51 -55.52 5.65
C ILE A 369 -42.23 -54.97 4.97
N ALA A 370 -41.98 -55.51 3.77
CA ALA A 370 -40.83 -55.48 2.86
C ALA A 370 -40.33 -54.10 2.33
N PRO A 371 -39.18 -54.08 1.61
CA PRO A 371 -38.53 -52.87 1.09
C PRO A 371 -38.93 -52.54 -0.37
N ALA A 372 -39.05 -51.25 -0.68
CA ALA A 372 -39.11 -50.66 -2.03
C ALA A 372 -38.91 -49.12 -1.87
N ALA A 373 -38.31 -48.32 -2.75
CA ALA A 373 -37.90 -48.50 -4.13
C ALA A 373 -36.77 -47.52 -4.47
N ARG A 374 -35.80 -48.02 -5.26
CA ARG A 374 -34.95 -47.23 -6.16
C ARG A 374 -35.86 -46.61 -7.23
N ALA A 375 -35.83 -45.28 -7.38
CA ALA A 375 -36.40 -44.63 -8.55
C ALA A 375 -35.29 -44.41 -9.59
N GLN A 376 -35.41 -45.13 -10.71
CA GLN A 376 -34.70 -44.88 -11.96
C GLN A 376 -35.43 -43.80 -12.77
N LEU A 377 -34.64 -43.09 -13.59
CA LEU A 377 -34.90 -42.15 -14.69
C LEU A 377 -36.33 -41.97 -15.26
N PRO A 378 -36.54 -40.82 -15.93
CA PRO A 378 -36.73 -40.93 -17.37
C PRO A 378 -35.76 -40.10 -18.22
N GLU A 379 -35.20 -40.83 -19.17
CA GLU A 379 -34.61 -40.44 -20.44
C GLU A 379 -35.57 -39.53 -21.24
N ALA A 380 -35.11 -38.32 -21.58
CA ALA A 380 -35.75 -37.47 -22.58
C ALA A 380 -34.75 -37.18 -23.69
N ALA A 381 -34.95 -37.89 -24.80
CA ALA A 381 -34.37 -37.62 -26.10
C ALA A 381 -34.77 -36.23 -26.59
N GLY A 382 -33.84 -35.52 -27.23
CA GLY A 382 -34.16 -34.26 -27.92
C GLY A 382 -32.96 -33.37 -28.19
N ALA A 383 -32.06 -33.81 -29.07
CA ALA A 383 -31.08 -32.92 -29.71
C ALA A 383 -31.81 -31.83 -30.53
N PRO A 384 -31.24 -30.62 -30.59
CA PRO A 384 -30.96 -30.06 -31.91
C PRO A 384 -29.49 -29.71 -32.06
N ALA A 385 -28.93 -30.19 -33.17
CA ALA A 385 -27.62 -29.86 -33.67
C ALA A 385 -27.51 -28.34 -33.93
N VAL A 386 -26.66 -27.66 -33.17
CA VAL A 386 -26.20 -26.32 -33.53
C VAL A 386 -25.00 -26.47 -34.44
N THR A 387 -25.25 -26.20 -35.71
CA THR A 387 -24.30 -26.05 -36.81
C THR A 387 -23.09 -25.23 -36.39
N ALA A 388 -21.92 -25.88 -36.42
CA ALA A 388 -20.62 -25.25 -36.46
C ALA A 388 -20.52 -24.35 -37.69
N ARG A 389 -20.51 -23.02 -37.49
CA ARG A 389 -20.17 -22.05 -38.52
C ARG A 389 -18.65 -22.02 -38.67
N GLN A 390 -18.15 -22.89 -39.55
CA GLN A 390 -16.82 -22.80 -40.15
C GLN A 390 -16.61 -21.38 -40.72
N ALA A 391 -15.71 -20.62 -40.10
CA ALA A 391 -15.09 -19.47 -40.75
C ALA A 391 -13.88 -20.01 -41.54
N ARG A 392 -14.01 -20.01 -42.86
CA ARG A 392 -12.89 -20.27 -43.79
C ARG A 392 -11.86 -19.14 -43.70
N PRO A 393 -10.58 -19.47 -43.99
CA PRO A 393 -9.47 -18.54 -44.01
C PRO A 393 -9.54 -17.65 -45.27
N SER A 394 -9.18 -16.38 -45.12
CA SER A 394 -8.84 -15.52 -46.26
C SER A 394 -7.33 -15.51 -46.40
N GLU A 395 -6.85 -16.22 -47.43
CA GLU A 395 -5.58 -15.93 -48.07
C GLU A 395 -5.60 -14.48 -48.57
N ALA A 396 -4.57 -13.71 -48.21
CA ALA A 396 -4.13 -12.55 -48.95
C ALA A 396 -2.61 -12.57 -48.92
N GLU A 397 -2.07 -13.27 -49.90
CA GLU A 397 -0.68 -13.32 -50.31
C GLU A 397 -0.30 -11.94 -50.87
N SER A 398 0.69 -11.28 -50.28
CA SER A 398 1.56 -10.29 -50.92
C SER A 398 2.75 -10.01 -50.00
N GLY A 399 3.84 -10.74 -50.19
CA GLY A 399 5.18 -10.22 -49.88
C GLY A 399 5.70 -9.36 -51.05
N PRO A 400 7.01 -9.06 -51.14
CA PRO A 400 8.06 -9.20 -50.12
C PRO A 400 9.04 -7.99 -50.08
N LEU A 401 10.11 -8.15 -49.27
CA LEU A 401 11.39 -7.40 -49.24
C LEU A 401 11.37 -6.04 -48.52
N GLY A 402 12.25 -5.74 -47.56
CA GLY A 402 13.37 -6.49 -47.00
C GLY A 402 14.20 -5.65 -46.02
N VAL A 403 15.22 -6.32 -45.47
CA VAL A 403 16.56 -5.84 -45.11
C VAL A 403 16.77 -4.93 -43.88
N SER A 404 17.59 -5.50 -42.98
CA SER A 404 18.71 -4.90 -42.23
C SER A 404 18.52 -4.05 -40.99
N ALA A 405 19.15 -4.57 -39.95
CA ALA A 405 19.72 -3.90 -38.80
C ALA A 405 20.62 -2.71 -39.15
N ALA A 406 20.61 -1.68 -38.31
CA ALA A 406 21.84 -1.02 -37.83
C ALA A 406 21.52 -0.13 -36.62
N ALA A 407 22.35 -0.28 -35.60
CA ALA A 407 22.52 0.67 -34.52
C ALA A 407 22.97 2.05 -35.05
N SER A 408 22.53 3.13 -34.41
CA SER A 408 23.29 4.37 -34.37
C SER A 408 22.98 5.15 -33.10
N ALA A 409 24.03 5.37 -32.33
CA ALA A 409 24.16 6.43 -31.35
C ALA A 409 24.12 7.80 -32.05
N GLY A 410 23.62 8.82 -31.36
CA GLY A 410 23.67 10.20 -31.87
C GLY A 410 22.87 11.19 -31.03
N THR A 411 23.51 11.71 -29.98
CA THR A 411 23.59 13.13 -29.54
C THR A 411 22.36 14.06 -29.65
N PRO A 412 22.05 14.84 -28.58
CA PRO A 412 20.87 15.70 -28.52
C PRO A 412 21.08 17.03 -29.25
N PRO A 413 20.02 17.66 -29.81
CA PRO A 413 20.08 19.06 -30.17
C PRO A 413 19.81 19.94 -28.93
N SER A 414 20.83 20.72 -28.59
CA SER A 414 20.67 22.03 -27.94
C SER A 414 20.06 23.04 -28.93
N GLY A 415 19.19 23.90 -28.43
CA GLY A 415 18.63 25.06 -29.14
C GLY A 415 17.21 25.30 -28.64
N GLY A 416 16.90 26.30 -27.81
CA GLY A 416 17.35 27.69 -27.92
C GLY A 416 16.43 28.41 -28.90
N GLY A 417 15.24 28.81 -28.45
CA GLY A 417 14.27 29.49 -29.31
C GLY A 417 12.99 29.91 -28.57
N VAL A 418 13.02 31.10 -27.98
CA VAL A 418 11.89 31.97 -27.59
C VAL A 418 12.25 33.35 -28.18
N PRO A 419 11.34 34.26 -28.59
CA PRO A 419 9.87 34.28 -28.46
C PRO A 419 9.10 34.53 -29.77
N GLY A 420 7.84 34.12 -29.79
CA GLY A 420 6.83 34.57 -30.75
C GLY A 420 5.60 35.05 -30.01
N GLU A 421 5.51 36.36 -29.84
CA GLU A 421 4.41 37.13 -29.30
C GLU A 421 3.39 37.38 -30.42
N GLN A 422 2.11 37.04 -30.23
CA GLN A 422 0.99 37.84 -30.70
C GLN A 422 -0.31 37.55 -29.93
N PRO A 423 -1.21 38.55 -29.80
CA PRO A 423 -2.31 38.59 -28.85
C PRO A 423 -3.69 38.34 -29.49
N GLY A 424 -4.69 38.02 -28.65
CA GLY A 424 -6.12 38.04 -29.00
C GLY A 424 -6.93 37.27 -27.96
N THR A 425 -7.46 37.95 -26.94
CA THR A 425 -8.85 38.44 -26.80
C THR A 425 -9.84 37.41 -26.24
N GLU A 426 -10.56 37.90 -25.23
CA GLU A 426 -11.87 37.44 -24.74
C GLU A 426 -11.96 36.09 -24.04
N GLN A 427 -12.19 36.12 -22.72
CA GLN A 427 -13.49 35.76 -22.14
C GLN A 427 -13.47 35.76 -20.60
N GLY A 428 -14.57 36.25 -20.03
CA GLY A 428 -15.13 35.66 -18.82
C GLY A 428 -14.60 36.19 -17.49
N ARG A 429 -15.10 37.35 -17.09
CA ARG A 429 -15.16 37.79 -15.70
C ARG A 429 -16.37 37.12 -15.03
N PRO A 430 -16.22 36.24 -14.02
CA PRO A 430 -17.31 36.01 -13.07
C PRO A 430 -17.13 36.89 -11.83
N ALA A 431 -18.27 37.43 -11.42
CA ALA A 431 -18.46 38.34 -10.31
C ALA A 431 -18.08 37.71 -8.96
N ALA A 432 -17.62 38.58 -8.07
CA ALA A 432 -17.41 38.29 -6.67
C ALA A 432 -18.77 37.98 -6.01
N ALA A 433 -18.88 36.81 -5.38
CA ALA A 433 -19.93 36.51 -4.43
C ALA A 433 -19.46 36.93 -3.03
N GLU A 434 -20.26 37.80 -2.43
CA GLU A 434 -20.19 38.35 -1.09
C GLU A 434 -20.51 37.27 -0.04
N PRO A 435 -19.77 37.18 1.08
CA PRO A 435 -20.09 36.23 2.14
C PRO A 435 -21.23 36.77 3.03
N ALA A 436 -22.34 36.04 3.04
CA ALA A 436 -23.44 36.26 3.96
C ALA A 436 -23.00 35.98 5.41
N ALA A 437 -23.18 36.99 6.27
CA ALA A 437 -23.00 36.90 7.71
C ALA A 437 -24.11 36.03 8.33
N ALA A 438 -23.73 34.92 8.95
CA ALA A 438 -24.63 34.13 9.79
C ALA A 438 -24.74 34.80 11.17
N SER A 439 -25.92 35.36 11.43
CA SER A 439 -26.37 35.88 12.71
C SER A 439 -26.52 34.74 13.72
N VAL A 440 -25.74 34.78 14.79
CA VAL A 440 -25.86 33.93 15.98
C VAL A 440 -27.00 34.46 16.85
N ALA A 441 -28.02 33.63 17.10
CA ALA A 441 -29.01 33.87 18.14
C ALA A 441 -28.73 32.92 19.33
N PRO A 442 -28.81 33.39 20.59
CA PRO A 442 -28.53 32.60 21.78
C PRO A 442 -29.72 31.71 22.18
N ALA A 443 -29.39 30.53 22.72
CA ALA A 443 -30.31 29.55 23.29
C ALA A 443 -31.01 30.08 24.57
N PRO A 444 -32.25 29.65 24.85
CA PRO A 444 -32.90 29.89 26.13
C PRO A 444 -32.32 28.99 27.23
N ARG A 445 -32.08 29.59 28.40
CA ARG A 445 -31.91 28.89 29.68
C ARG A 445 -33.23 28.25 30.06
N ASN A 446 -33.20 26.97 30.42
CA ASN A 446 -34.25 26.37 31.23
C ASN A 446 -33.77 26.31 32.68
N ASP A 447 -34.64 26.82 33.55
CA ASP A 447 -34.67 26.59 34.99
C ASP A 447 -35.02 25.13 35.33
#